data_AF-A0A1Y2ITV7-F1
#
_entry.id   AF-A0A1Y2ITV7-F1
#
_cell.length_a   1.000
_cell.length_b   1.000
_cell.length_c   1.000
_cell.angle_alpha   90.00
_cell.angle_beta   90.00
_cell.angle_gamma   90.00
#
_symmetry.space_group_name_H-M   'P 1'
#
loop_
_entity.id
_entity.type
_entity.pdbx_description
1 polymer ?
#
loop_
_entity_poly.entity_id
_entity_poly.type
_entity_poly.pdbx_seq_one_letter_code
_entity_poly.pdbx_strand_id
1 'polypeptide(L)'
;MKLSSLLLPSLLCAASASAQYFSAGWTPGQPVPPPDPQGGTPNLAQPYERAPTAVPTPESAPVPPASGQAASGLKGLASLFDVNRLLTSKPVASLFGKLGVNISEAVAQTGKPFWDPRIPLITDENWEEVVVNEPLTEAEEKDRVWFIIITVSAGSQSNALSKMVDQSFDDAFNQTVIAGDLPNVRWGRIDYLNVTYLTTKWAVWTGPFLLVATDRGQTLRFYKADRVRVSSDLIRELLVEELWRNTDPWKTNFAPGGKREWVLHYYALAMKRTFDFVNRFPRWVLMIASGGIASVVMRLLHRNPSAEETPAPAPAPAVTAKPTKSATVVSQGSSTAVASAPASSPSKSKRKGGKKSA
;
A
#
# COMPACT_ATOMS: atom_id res chain seq x y z
N MET A 1 38.50 -2.70 -14.54
CA MET A 1 37.17 -2.69 -13.89
C MET A 1 36.39 -1.48 -14.39
N LYS A 2 35.35 -1.70 -15.22
CA LYS A 2 34.52 -0.65 -15.84
C LYS A 2 33.07 -0.82 -15.38
N LEU A 3 32.80 -0.52 -14.12
CA LEU A 3 31.44 -0.53 -13.54
C LEU A 3 30.71 0.81 -13.74
N SER A 4 31.44 1.87 -14.09
CA SER A 4 30.91 3.22 -14.29
C SER A 4 30.10 3.38 -15.60
N SER A 5 30.29 2.51 -16.59
CA SER A 5 29.59 2.59 -17.88
C SER A 5 28.19 1.97 -17.91
N LEU A 6 27.76 1.30 -16.83
CA LEU A 6 26.42 0.68 -16.73
C LEU A 6 25.42 1.51 -15.89
N LEU A 7 25.88 2.45 -15.07
CA LEU A 7 25.00 3.23 -14.17
C LEU A 7 24.37 4.48 -14.82
N LEU A 8 25.01 5.05 -15.85
CA LEU A 8 24.47 6.22 -16.54
C LEU A 8 23.15 5.97 -17.33
N PRO A 9 22.97 4.87 -18.08
CA PRO A 9 21.75 4.67 -18.84
C PRO A 9 20.51 4.40 -17.96
N SER A 10 20.67 3.86 -16.75
CA SER A 10 19.56 3.62 -15.82
C SER A 10 18.96 4.91 -15.22
N LEU A 11 19.75 5.99 -15.09
CA LEU A 11 19.27 7.28 -14.59
C LEU A 11 18.50 8.08 -15.65
N LEU A 12 18.77 7.87 -16.94
CA LEU A 12 18.10 8.57 -18.03
C LEU A 12 16.67 8.05 -18.28
N CYS A 13 16.39 6.76 -18.05
CA CYS A 13 15.03 6.20 -18.18
C CYS A 13 14.04 6.70 -17.12
N ALA A 14 14.52 7.17 -15.96
CA ALA A 14 13.68 7.72 -14.90
C ALA A 14 13.25 9.18 -15.15
N ALA A 15 13.97 9.92 -16.01
CA ALA A 15 13.68 11.32 -16.31
C ALA A 15 12.66 11.52 -17.45
N SER A 16 12.35 10.48 -18.23
CA SER A 16 11.40 10.53 -19.35
C SER A 16 9.92 10.34 -18.98
N ALA A 17 9.61 10.15 -17.69
CA ALA A 17 8.24 10.11 -17.20
C ALA A 17 7.74 11.53 -16.83
N SER A 18 7.52 12.38 -17.84
CA SER A 18 6.75 13.61 -17.65
C SER A 18 5.26 13.25 -17.55
N ALA A 19 4.75 13.05 -16.34
CA ALA A 19 3.33 12.96 -16.10
C ALA A 19 2.69 14.35 -16.32
N GLN A 20 2.26 14.64 -17.56
CA GLN A 20 1.33 15.75 -17.84
C GLN A 20 -0.08 15.33 -17.44
N TYR A 21 -0.32 15.19 -16.14
CA TYR A 21 -1.66 15.13 -15.56
C TYR A 21 -1.76 16.14 -14.42
N PHE A 22 -1.58 17.41 -14.77
CA PHE A 22 -2.16 18.50 -13.99
C PHE A 22 -3.34 19.03 -14.78
N SER A 23 -4.52 18.43 -14.59
CA SER A 23 -5.75 19.23 -14.71
C SER A 23 -5.61 20.34 -13.67
N ALA A 24 -5.81 21.59 -14.07
CA ALA A 24 -5.73 22.76 -13.20
C ALA A 24 -6.33 22.42 -11.82
N GLY A 25 -5.49 22.51 -10.78
CA GLY A 25 -5.84 22.06 -9.45
C GLY A 25 -7.18 22.64 -9.00
N TRP A 26 -7.99 21.82 -8.34
CA TRP A 26 -9.23 22.27 -7.72
C TRP A 26 -8.91 23.44 -6.78
N THR A 27 -9.44 24.63 -7.09
CA THR A 27 -9.34 25.80 -6.20
C THR A 27 -10.63 25.94 -5.39
N PRO A 28 -10.56 26.12 -4.06
CA PRO A 28 -11.73 26.34 -3.23
C PRO A 28 -12.54 27.54 -3.74
N GLY A 29 -13.81 27.31 -4.07
CA GLY A 29 -14.73 28.35 -4.58
C GLY A 29 -15.05 28.26 -6.07
N GLN A 30 -14.57 27.25 -6.81
CA GLN A 30 -15.10 27.02 -8.15
C GLN A 30 -16.57 26.55 -8.10
N PRO A 31 -17.45 27.13 -8.94
CA PRO A 31 -18.82 26.68 -9.07
C PRO A 31 -18.86 25.27 -9.67
N VAL A 32 -19.66 24.39 -9.07
CA VAL A 32 -19.90 23.04 -9.56
C VAL A 32 -20.56 23.14 -10.94
N PRO A 33 -20.07 22.44 -11.98
CA PRO A 33 -20.73 22.40 -13.27
C PRO A 33 -22.18 21.92 -13.11
N PRO A 34 -23.17 22.60 -13.73
CA PRO A 34 -24.55 22.14 -13.70
C PRO A 34 -24.67 20.76 -14.35
N PRO A 35 -25.60 19.91 -13.87
CA PRO A 35 -25.81 18.59 -14.42
C PRO A 35 -26.24 18.67 -15.89
N ASP A 36 -25.56 17.90 -16.74
CA ASP A 36 -25.89 17.78 -18.16
C ASP A 36 -27.33 17.27 -18.32
N PRO A 37 -28.20 17.97 -19.08
CA PRO A 37 -29.60 17.59 -19.26
C PRO A 37 -29.83 16.41 -20.23
N GLN A 38 -28.83 15.57 -20.51
CA GLN A 38 -28.95 14.46 -21.49
C GLN A 38 -28.52 13.07 -20.98
N GLY A 39 -28.55 12.81 -19.67
CA GLY A 39 -28.33 11.47 -19.11
C GLY A 39 -29.57 10.93 -18.39
N GLY A 40 -30.23 9.94 -18.98
CA GLY A 40 -31.45 9.34 -18.44
C GLY A 40 -31.33 8.83 -17.00
N THR A 41 -32.39 9.06 -16.22
CA THR A 41 -32.55 8.63 -14.83
C THR A 41 -32.72 7.10 -14.72
N PRO A 42 -31.92 6.38 -13.93
CA PRO A 42 -32.33 5.09 -13.38
C PRO A 42 -33.17 5.33 -12.12
N ASN A 43 -34.41 4.87 -12.19
CA ASN A 43 -35.41 4.87 -11.14
C ASN A 43 -34.94 3.94 -9.99
N LEU A 44 -34.46 4.51 -8.88
CA LEU A 44 -34.13 3.79 -7.65
C LEU A 44 -35.17 4.12 -6.57
N ALA A 45 -36.30 3.42 -6.62
CA ALA A 45 -37.25 3.35 -5.53
C ALA A 45 -37.70 1.88 -5.38
N GLN A 46 -36.95 1.13 -4.57
CA GLN A 46 -37.41 -0.12 -3.96
C GLN A 46 -37.08 -0.05 -2.47
N PRO A 47 -38.07 -0.17 -1.57
CA PRO A 47 -37.86 -0.11 -0.13
C PRO A 47 -37.25 -1.43 0.38
N TYR A 48 -36.13 -1.32 1.12
CA TYR A 48 -35.52 -2.45 1.82
C TYR A 48 -36.43 -2.93 2.95
N GLU A 49 -36.86 -4.18 2.86
CA GLU A 49 -37.58 -4.89 3.92
C GLU A 49 -36.60 -5.29 5.03
N ARG A 50 -37.01 -5.06 6.28
CA ARG A 50 -36.18 -5.11 7.49
C ARG A 50 -36.24 -6.52 8.09
N ALA A 51 -35.15 -7.28 8.02
CA ALA A 51 -35.05 -8.58 8.69
C ALA A 51 -34.82 -8.43 10.22
N PRO A 52 -35.34 -9.35 11.06
CA PRO A 52 -35.49 -9.15 12.49
C PRO A 52 -34.25 -9.50 13.34
N THR A 53 -34.24 -8.85 14.50
CA THR A 53 -33.30 -8.89 15.63
C THR A 53 -32.95 -10.31 16.10
N ALA A 54 -31.66 -10.64 16.13
CA ALA A 54 -31.14 -11.85 16.78
C ALA A 54 -30.68 -11.55 18.22
N VAL A 55 -31.08 -12.44 19.12
CA VAL A 55 -30.90 -12.44 20.58
C VAL A 55 -29.44 -12.81 20.95
N PRO A 56 -28.84 -12.20 22.01
CA PRO A 56 -27.47 -12.52 22.42
C PRO A 56 -27.38 -13.89 23.12
N THR A 57 -26.36 -14.68 22.74
CA THR A 57 -25.98 -15.95 23.39
C THR A 57 -24.75 -15.72 24.29
N PRO A 58 -24.64 -16.37 25.47
CA PRO A 58 -23.67 -15.97 26.49
C PRO A 58 -22.21 -16.40 26.25
N GLU A 59 -21.36 -15.55 26.80
CA GLU A 59 -19.91 -15.50 26.91
C GLU A 59 -19.27 -16.79 27.48
N SER A 60 -18.28 -17.33 26.78
CA SER A 60 -17.42 -18.42 27.27
C SER A 60 -16.06 -17.87 27.70
N ALA A 61 -15.65 -18.21 28.92
CA ALA A 61 -14.45 -17.73 29.60
C ALA A 61 -13.12 -18.16 28.92
N PRO A 62 -12.03 -17.39 29.08
CA PRO A 62 -10.74 -17.67 28.45
C PRO A 62 -9.93 -18.75 29.18
N VAL A 63 -9.35 -19.66 28.41
CA VAL A 63 -8.37 -20.68 28.85
C VAL A 63 -6.96 -20.06 28.86
N PRO A 64 -6.13 -20.26 29.91
CA PRO A 64 -4.76 -19.74 29.95
C PRO A 64 -3.78 -20.57 29.09
N PRO A 65 -2.79 -19.95 28.43
CA PRO A 65 -1.80 -20.69 27.66
C PRO A 65 -0.72 -21.33 28.54
N ALA A 66 -0.38 -22.58 28.20
CA ALA A 66 0.65 -23.38 28.83
C ALA A 66 2.05 -22.77 28.64
N SER A 67 2.80 -22.76 29.74
CA SER A 67 4.18 -22.33 29.86
C SER A 67 5.17 -23.33 29.26
N GLY A 68 5.91 -22.93 28.23
CA GLY A 68 7.11 -23.62 27.74
C GLY A 68 8.36 -22.76 27.91
N GLN A 69 9.17 -23.07 28.91
CA GLN A 69 10.52 -22.55 29.08
C GLN A 69 11.52 -23.37 28.23
N ALA A 70 12.32 -22.71 27.39
CA ALA A 70 13.79 -22.83 27.35
C ALA A 70 14.36 -22.26 26.04
N ALA A 71 15.06 -21.12 26.14
CA ALA A 71 16.29 -20.79 25.41
C ALA A 71 16.68 -19.35 25.80
N SER A 72 17.82 -19.27 26.47
CA SER A 72 18.43 -18.10 27.09
C SER A 72 19.33 -17.38 26.11
N GLY A 73 19.28 -16.04 26.10
CA GLY A 73 20.18 -15.16 25.36
C GLY A 73 19.47 -14.34 24.28
N LEU A 74 19.41 -13.01 24.44
CA LEU A 74 18.83 -11.98 23.53
C LEU A 74 17.36 -11.52 23.77
N LYS A 75 16.68 -11.92 24.86
CA LYS A 75 15.30 -11.47 25.17
C LYS A 75 15.14 -10.00 25.64
N GLY A 76 16.24 -9.27 25.88
CA GLY A 76 16.19 -7.90 26.38
C GLY A 76 15.77 -6.85 25.33
N LEU A 77 16.10 -7.06 24.05
CA LEU A 77 15.81 -6.08 22.99
C LEU A 77 14.55 -6.43 22.18
N ALA A 78 14.23 -7.72 22.02
CA ALA A 78 13.00 -8.13 21.32
C ALA A 78 11.71 -7.71 22.07
N SER A 79 11.77 -7.59 23.40
CA SER A 79 10.63 -7.12 24.20
C SER A 79 10.35 -5.62 24.12
N LEU A 80 11.29 -4.83 23.56
CA LEU A 80 11.12 -3.40 23.26
C LEU A 80 10.56 -3.15 21.86
N PHE A 81 10.64 -4.13 20.96
CA PHE A 81 10.07 -4.08 19.60
C PHE A 81 8.77 -4.88 19.45
N ASP A 82 8.20 -5.36 20.56
CA ASP A 82 6.92 -6.05 20.55
C ASP A 82 5.79 -5.04 20.32
N VAL A 83 5.40 -4.92 19.05
CA VAL A 83 4.35 -4.01 18.56
C VAL A 83 3.03 -4.23 19.29
N ASN A 84 2.72 -5.47 19.70
CA ASN A 84 1.54 -5.76 20.50
C ASN A 84 1.63 -5.14 21.90
N ARG A 85 2.81 -5.11 22.53
CA ARG A 85 3.02 -4.50 23.85
C ARG A 85 3.03 -2.97 23.79
N LEU A 86 3.49 -2.40 22.68
CA LEU A 86 3.48 -0.96 22.42
C LEU A 86 2.06 -0.44 22.13
N LEU A 87 1.26 -1.15 21.33
CA LEU A 87 -0.12 -0.79 21.00
C LEU A 87 -1.12 -1.06 22.13
N THR A 88 -0.86 -2.04 23.00
CA THR A 88 -1.69 -2.34 24.18
C THR A 88 -1.25 -1.62 25.45
N SER A 89 -0.15 -0.87 25.41
CA SER A 89 0.28 -0.06 26.55
C SER A 89 -0.81 0.99 26.87
N LYS A 90 -1.26 1.02 28.13
CA LYS A 90 -2.37 1.88 28.62
C LYS A 90 -2.27 3.36 28.18
N PRO A 91 -1.08 3.99 28.10
CA PRO A 91 -0.98 5.37 27.62
C PRO A 91 -1.30 5.51 26.13
N VAL A 92 -0.85 4.57 25.29
CA VAL A 92 -1.02 4.60 23.83
C VAL A 92 -2.45 4.21 23.45
N ALA A 93 -3.03 3.18 24.09
CA ALA A 93 -4.43 2.81 23.91
C ALA A 93 -5.40 3.96 24.26
N SER A 94 -5.07 4.78 25.27
CA SER A 94 -5.87 5.95 25.65
C SER A 94 -5.77 7.13 24.65
N LEU A 95 -4.64 7.24 23.94
CA LEU A 95 -4.43 8.23 22.89
C LEU A 95 -5.17 7.84 21.60
N PHE A 96 -5.13 6.56 21.20
CA PHE A 96 -5.89 6.07 20.05
C PHE A 96 -7.41 6.01 20.31
N GLY A 97 -7.82 5.70 21.55
CA GLY A 97 -9.23 5.80 21.97
C GLY A 97 -9.77 7.24 21.90
N LYS A 98 -8.95 8.25 22.20
CA LYS A 98 -9.32 9.67 22.02
C LYS A 98 -9.31 10.14 20.55
N LEU A 99 -8.67 9.39 19.66
CA LEU A 99 -8.65 9.61 18.20
C LEU A 99 -9.74 8.82 17.46
N GLY A 100 -10.65 8.16 18.17
CA GLY A 100 -11.80 7.45 17.58
C GLY A 100 -11.45 6.13 16.89
N VAL A 101 -10.25 5.59 17.12
CA VAL A 101 -9.84 4.28 16.58
C VAL A 101 -10.36 3.18 17.50
N ASN A 102 -11.34 2.41 17.02
CA ASN A 102 -11.99 1.36 17.79
C ASN A 102 -11.11 0.10 17.84
N ILE A 103 -10.17 0.07 18.79
CA ILE A 103 -9.17 -1.00 18.95
C ILE A 103 -9.82 -2.38 19.13
N SER A 104 -11.01 -2.45 19.76
CA SER A 104 -11.74 -3.71 19.96
C SER A 104 -12.22 -4.33 18.65
N GLU A 105 -12.60 -3.51 17.65
CA GLU A 105 -12.99 -3.99 16.32
C GLU A 105 -11.75 -4.45 15.52
N ALA A 106 -10.65 -3.71 15.60
CA ALA A 106 -9.38 -4.09 14.99
C ALA A 106 -8.84 -5.43 15.56
N VAL A 107 -8.99 -5.65 16.87
CA VAL A 107 -8.59 -6.89 17.53
C VAL A 107 -9.56 -8.04 17.20
N ALA A 108 -10.86 -7.80 17.10
CA ALA A 108 -11.84 -8.82 16.70
C ALA A 108 -11.68 -9.27 15.23
N GLN A 109 -11.23 -8.38 14.34
CA GLN A 109 -10.92 -8.71 12.95
C GLN A 109 -9.67 -9.59 12.81
N THR A 110 -8.72 -9.53 13.75
CA THR A 110 -7.49 -10.37 13.73
C THR A 110 -7.75 -11.87 13.79
N GLY A 111 -8.94 -12.30 14.24
CA GLY A 111 -9.27 -13.72 14.42
C GLY A 111 -10.02 -14.37 13.27
N LYS A 112 -10.56 -13.60 12.31
CA LYS A 112 -11.25 -14.15 11.13
C LYS A 112 -10.29 -14.11 9.94
N PRO A 113 -10.13 -15.22 9.18
CA PRO A 113 -9.39 -15.15 7.94
C PRO A 113 -10.07 -14.12 7.04
N PHE A 114 -9.28 -13.19 6.50
CA PHE A 114 -9.78 -12.11 5.64
C PHE A 114 -10.47 -12.65 4.38
N TRP A 115 -10.11 -13.87 3.99
CA TRP A 115 -10.60 -14.59 2.83
C TRP A 115 -11.13 -15.98 3.20
N ASP A 116 -11.99 -16.53 2.34
CA ASP A 116 -12.47 -17.90 2.48
C ASP A 116 -11.31 -18.91 2.40
N PRO A 117 -11.07 -19.73 3.46
CA PRO A 117 -9.97 -20.68 3.48
C PRO A 117 -10.15 -21.86 2.50
N ARG A 118 -11.35 -22.08 1.95
CA ARG A 118 -11.60 -23.11 0.93
C ARG A 118 -10.97 -22.75 -0.42
N ILE A 119 -10.67 -21.47 -0.62
CA ILE A 119 -10.01 -20.98 -1.82
C ILE A 119 -8.52 -20.81 -1.51
N PRO A 120 -7.63 -21.63 -2.08
CA PRO A 120 -6.20 -21.58 -1.80
C PRO A 120 -5.60 -20.24 -2.24
N LEU A 121 -4.76 -19.68 -1.36
CA LEU A 121 -3.91 -18.55 -1.70
C LEU A 121 -2.69 -19.04 -2.47
N ILE A 122 -2.59 -18.58 -3.71
CA ILE A 122 -1.49 -18.83 -4.63
C ILE A 122 -0.44 -17.73 -4.43
N THR A 123 0.81 -18.15 -4.23
CA THR A 123 1.97 -17.30 -4.02
C THR A 123 3.10 -17.66 -4.98
N ASP A 124 4.17 -16.88 -4.95
CA ASP A 124 5.37 -17.13 -5.75
C ASP A 124 6.06 -18.46 -5.38
N GLU A 125 5.79 -19.01 -4.18
CA GLU A 125 6.40 -20.23 -3.65
C GLU A 125 5.61 -21.47 -4.03
N ASN A 126 4.28 -21.38 -4.09
CA ASN A 126 3.42 -22.56 -4.24
C ASN A 126 2.78 -22.70 -5.64
N TRP A 127 2.86 -21.67 -6.51
CA TRP A 127 2.29 -21.73 -7.87
C TRP A 127 2.69 -22.99 -8.63
N GLU A 128 3.98 -23.31 -8.58
CA GLU A 128 4.56 -24.43 -9.28
C GLU A 128 4.02 -25.77 -8.77
N GLU A 129 3.79 -25.89 -7.47
CA GLU A 129 3.25 -27.10 -6.85
C GLU A 129 1.73 -27.22 -7.09
N VAL A 130 1.00 -26.12 -6.89
CA VAL A 130 -0.46 -26.10 -6.84
C VAL A 130 -1.08 -26.14 -8.24
N VAL A 131 -0.49 -25.43 -9.20
CA VAL A 131 -1.07 -25.25 -10.54
C VAL A 131 -0.29 -26.03 -11.60
N VAL A 132 1.04 -25.93 -11.60
CA VAL A 132 1.86 -26.54 -12.67
C VAL A 132 2.00 -28.05 -12.46
N ASN A 133 2.37 -28.45 -11.24
CA ASN A 133 2.63 -29.84 -10.89
C ASN A 133 1.46 -30.52 -10.16
N GLU A 134 0.22 -30.03 -10.38
CA GLU A 134 -0.98 -30.69 -9.88
C GLU A 134 -1.01 -32.15 -10.36
N PRO A 135 -1.15 -33.14 -9.46
CA PRO A 135 -1.25 -34.54 -9.85
C PRO A 135 -2.60 -34.77 -10.52
N LEU A 136 -2.58 -35.03 -11.83
CA LEU A 136 -3.76 -35.17 -12.68
C LEU A 136 -3.63 -36.41 -13.55
N THR A 137 -4.75 -37.07 -13.81
CA THR A 137 -4.85 -38.03 -14.91
C THR A 137 -4.91 -37.30 -16.26
N GLU A 138 -4.61 -37.99 -17.37
CA GLU A 138 -4.64 -37.38 -18.71
C GLU A 138 -6.02 -36.79 -19.07
N ALA A 139 -7.10 -37.45 -18.62
CA ALA A 139 -8.46 -36.96 -18.83
C ALA A 139 -8.72 -35.68 -18.03
N GLU A 140 -8.30 -35.64 -16.76
CA GLU A 140 -8.45 -34.45 -15.94
C GLU A 140 -7.58 -33.30 -16.44
N GLU A 141 -6.37 -33.57 -16.92
CA GLU A 141 -5.45 -32.54 -17.41
C GLU A 141 -6.03 -31.78 -18.62
N LYS A 142 -6.74 -32.49 -19.50
CA LYS A 142 -7.38 -31.88 -20.68
C LYS A 142 -8.51 -30.90 -20.32
N ASP A 143 -9.25 -31.23 -19.26
CA ASP A 143 -10.44 -30.49 -18.86
C ASP A 143 -10.19 -29.55 -17.66
N ARG A 144 -9.04 -29.66 -16.99
CA ARG A 144 -8.69 -28.86 -15.80
C ARG A 144 -8.59 -27.39 -16.15
N VAL A 145 -9.32 -26.58 -15.40
CA VAL A 145 -9.28 -25.13 -15.46
C VAL A 145 -8.98 -24.58 -14.08
N TRP A 146 -8.06 -23.63 -13.99
CA TRP A 146 -7.86 -22.80 -12.81
C TRP A 146 -8.49 -21.43 -13.03
N PHE A 147 -9.46 -21.08 -12.20
CA PHE A 147 -10.08 -19.76 -12.17
C PHE A 147 -9.56 -18.98 -10.95
N ILE A 148 -8.78 -17.94 -11.22
CA ILE A 148 -7.96 -17.26 -10.23
C ILE A 148 -8.32 -15.78 -10.19
N ILE A 149 -8.53 -15.23 -8.99
CA ILE A 149 -8.60 -13.78 -8.79
C ILE A 149 -7.24 -13.22 -8.36
N ILE A 150 -6.76 -12.19 -9.05
CA ILE A 150 -5.62 -11.38 -8.61
C ILE A 150 -6.21 -10.12 -7.99
N THR A 151 -6.18 -10.03 -6.65
CA THR A 151 -6.87 -8.99 -5.87
C THR A 151 -5.88 -8.07 -5.16
N VAL A 152 -6.32 -6.84 -4.86
CA VAL A 152 -5.60 -5.86 -4.02
C VAL A 152 -6.36 -5.59 -2.70
N SER A 153 -7.27 -6.50 -2.31
CA SER A 153 -8.21 -6.29 -1.19
C SER A 153 -7.58 -6.41 0.20
N ALA A 154 -6.46 -7.12 0.38
CA ALA A 154 -5.84 -7.36 1.70
C ALA A 154 -5.02 -6.19 2.26
N GLY A 155 -4.85 -5.10 1.51
CA GLY A 155 -4.01 -3.96 1.91
C GLY A 155 -4.78 -2.71 2.38
N SER A 156 -4.03 -1.77 2.96
CA SER A 156 -4.49 -0.39 3.18
C SER A 156 -4.84 0.35 1.88
N GLN A 157 -4.40 -0.19 0.74
CA GLN A 157 -4.73 0.30 -0.61
C GLN A 157 -5.94 -0.42 -1.23
N SER A 158 -6.75 -1.13 -0.43
CA SER A 158 -7.95 -1.79 -0.94
C SER A 158 -8.95 -0.76 -1.48
N ASN A 159 -9.17 -0.81 -2.79
CA ASN A 159 -10.20 0.00 -3.45
C ASN A 159 -11.56 -0.73 -3.41
N ALA A 160 -12.65 0.04 -3.46
CA ALA A 160 -14.01 -0.51 -3.40
C ALA A 160 -14.29 -1.51 -4.53
N LEU A 161 -13.71 -1.27 -5.71
CA LEU A 161 -13.82 -2.17 -6.85
C LEU A 161 -13.21 -3.55 -6.54
N SER A 162 -12.02 -3.62 -5.96
CA SER A 162 -11.38 -4.90 -5.60
C SER A 162 -12.21 -5.66 -4.60
N LYS A 163 -12.80 -5.00 -3.59
CA LYS A 163 -13.70 -5.67 -2.63
C LYS A 163 -14.97 -6.20 -3.29
N MET A 164 -15.56 -5.44 -4.21
CA MET A 164 -16.76 -5.87 -4.95
C MET A 164 -16.48 -7.10 -5.83
N VAL A 165 -15.34 -7.10 -6.53
CA VAL A 165 -14.91 -8.20 -7.40
C VAL A 165 -14.57 -9.45 -6.57
N ASP A 166 -13.89 -9.27 -5.45
CA ASP A 166 -13.54 -10.35 -4.50
C ASP A 166 -14.81 -10.99 -3.91
N GLN A 167 -15.80 -10.17 -3.52
CA GLN A 167 -17.10 -10.65 -3.05
C GLN A 167 -17.84 -11.43 -4.16
N SER A 168 -17.89 -10.88 -5.38
CA SER A 168 -18.53 -11.55 -6.52
C SER A 168 -17.87 -12.89 -6.85
N PHE A 169 -16.55 -12.98 -6.68
CA PHE A 169 -15.77 -14.19 -6.87
C PHE A 169 -16.09 -15.24 -5.79
N ASP A 170 -16.12 -14.85 -4.52
CA ASP A 170 -16.49 -15.74 -3.41
C ASP A 170 -17.96 -16.22 -3.53
N ASP A 171 -18.86 -15.34 -3.95
CA ASP A 171 -20.26 -15.68 -4.17
C ASP A 171 -20.42 -16.66 -5.35
N ALA A 172 -19.68 -16.47 -6.45
CA ALA A 172 -19.67 -17.42 -7.56
C ALA A 172 -19.12 -18.79 -7.13
N PHE A 173 -18.03 -18.82 -6.36
CA PHE A 173 -17.51 -20.05 -5.79
C PHE A 173 -18.59 -20.75 -4.96
N ASN A 174 -19.25 -20.04 -4.06
CA ASN A 174 -20.33 -20.60 -3.23
C ASN A 174 -21.49 -21.16 -4.07
N GLN A 175 -21.92 -20.42 -5.10
CA GLN A 175 -22.96 -20.89 -6.02
C GLN A 175 -22.56 -22.21 -6.70
N THR A 176 -21.30 -22.35 -7.15
CA THR A 176 -20.83 -23.58 -7.81
C THR A 176 -20.74 -24.77 -6.87
N VAL A 177 -20.27 -24.54 -5.63
CA VAL A 177 -20.26 -25.58 -4.59
C VAL A 177 -21.68 -26.05 -4.24
N ILE A 178 -22.65 -25.13 -4.16
CA ILE A 178 -24.06 -25.47 -3.89
C ILE A 178 -24.68 -26.22 -5.06
N ALA A 179 -24.43 -25.78 -6.29
CA ALA A 179 -24.95 -26.42 -7.49
C ALA A 179 -24.30 -27.79 -7.76
N GLY A 180 -23.08 -28.02 -7.27
CA GLY A 180 -22.30 -29.22 -7.57
C GLY A 180 -21.85 -29.30 -9.03
N ASP A 181 -21.73 -28.15 -9.70
CA ASP A 181 -21.25 -28.04 -11.07
C ASP A 181 -19.74 -27.73 -11.12
N LEU A 182 -19.16 -27.73 -12.32
CA LEU A 182 -17.77 -27.39 -12.58
C LEU A 182 -16.71 -28.20 -11.79
N PRO A 183 -16.80 -29.55 -11.73
CA PRO A 183 -15.83 -30.37 -10.98
C PRO A 183 -14.38 -30.26 -11.50
N ASN A 184 -14.23 -29.87 -12.77
CA ASN A 184 -12.96 -29.64 -13.43
C ASN A 184 -12.36 -28.25 -13.15
N VAL A 185 -13.12 -27.32 -12.57
CA VAL A 185 -12.63 -25.97 -12.24
C VAL A 185 -12.08 -25.92 -10.81
N ARG A 186 -10.84 -25.46 -10.67
CA ARG A 186 -10.21 -25.11 -9.40
C ARG A 186 -10.25 -23.61 -9.20
N TRP A 187 -10.51 -23.18 -7.98
CA TRP A 187 -10.56 -21.78 -7.61
C TRP A 187 -9.25 -21.42 -6.90
N GLY A 188 -8.72 -20.23 -7.18
CA GLY A 188 -7.51 -19.74 -6.54
C GLY A 188 -7.52 -18.24 -6.33
N ARG A 189 -6.72 -17.75 -5.40
CA ARG A 189 -6.57 -16.32 -5.14
C ARG A 189 -5.11 -15.94 -5.10
N ILE A 190 -4.76 -14.81 -5.70
CA ILE A 190 -3.44 -14.20 -5.63
C ILE A 190 -3.61 -12.83 -4.97
N ASP A 191 -2.89 -12.59 -3.88
CA ASP A 191 -2.75 -11.26 -3.31
C ASP A 191 -1.66 -10.50 -4.07
N TYR A 192 -2.08 -9.53 -4.89
CA TYR A 192 -1.16 -8.69 -5.66
C TYR A 192 -0.09 -8.02 -4.78
N LEU A 193 -0.43 -7.66 -3.53
CA LEU A 193 0.49 -6.97 -2.63
C LEU A 193 1.52 -7.91 -1.98
N ASN A 194 1.30 -9.22 -2.05
CA ASN A 194 2.16 -10.24 -1.44
C ASN A 194 2.87 -11.14 -2.46
N VAL A 195 2.62 -10.94 -3.76
CA VAL A 195 3.14 -11.78 -4.84
C VAL A 195 3.82 -10.88 -5.87
N THR A 196 5.13 -11.07 -6.05
CA THR A 196 5.96 -10.22 -6.91
C THR A 196 6.39 -10.93 -8.18
N TYR A 197 6.79 -12.20 -8.10
CA TYR A 197 7.29 -12.93 -9.25
C TYR A 197 6.18 -13.23 -10.27
N LEU A 198 5.02 -13.76 -9.86
CA LEU A 198 3.93 -14.08 -10.80
C LEU A 198 3.40 -12.82 -11.48
N THR A 199 3.09 -11.78 -10.71
CA THR A 199 2.55 -10.51 -11.22
C THR A 199 3.54 -9.85 -12.19
N THR A 200 4.83 -9.86 -11.88
CA THR A 200 5.88 -9.36 -12.79
C THR A 200 6.05 -10.25 -14.03
N LYS A 201 6.09 -11.58 -13.86
CA LYS A 201 6.23 -12.55 -14.96
C LYS A 201 5.09 -12.42 -15.96
N TRP A 202 3.89 -12.13 -15.49
CA TRP A 202 2.69 -11.95 -16.31
C TRP A 202 2.45 -10.51 -16.75
N ALA A 203 3.35 -9.58 -16.40
CA ALA A 203 3.20 -8.14 -16.66
C ALA A 203 1.87 -7.55 -16.14
N VAL A 204 1.39 -8.05 -15.00
CA VAL A 204 0.24 -7.55 -14.27
C VAL A 204 0.72 -6.48 -13.29
N TRP A 205 0.46 -5.21 -13.59
CA TRP A 205 0.94 -4.05 -12.82
C TRP A 205 -0.13 -3.37 -11.97
N THR A 206 -1.38 -3.82 -12.09
CA THR A 206 -2.54 -3.28 -11.38
C THR A 206 -3.54 -4.40 -11.13
N GLY A 207 -4.43 -4.23 -10.16
CA GLY A 207 -5.56 -5.14 -9.94
C GLY A 207 -6.89 -4.39 -9.84
N PRO A 208 -8.02 -5.12 -9.80
CA PRO A 208 -8.10 -6.59 -9.80
C PRO A 208 -8.22 -7.19 -11.21
N PHE A 209 -7.79 -8.44 -11.35
CA PHE A 209 -7.93 -9.27 -12.56
C PHE A 209 -8.59 -10.61 -12.23
N LEU A 210 -9.38 -11.14 -13.16
CA LEU A 210 -9.76 -12.54 -13.19
C LEU A 210 -8.88 -13.24 -14.23
N LEU A 211 -8.38 -14.42 -13.89
CA LEU A 211 -7.47 -15.21 -14.69
C LEU A 211 -8.06 -16.60 -14.89
N VAL A 212 -8.17 -17.01 -16.15
CA VAL A 212 -8.40 -18.41 -16.51
C VAL A 212 -7.07 -19.00 -16.95
N ALA A 213 -6.59 -19.99 -16.21
CA ALA A 213 -5.36 -20.73 -16.49
C ALA A 213 -5.69 -22.18 -16.88
N THR A 214 -5.20 -22.61 -18.03
CA THR A 214 -5.32 -24.00 -18.53
C THR A 214 -3.93 -24.54 -18.88
N ASP A 215 -3.84 -25.83 -19.20
CA ASP A 215 -2.60 -26.48 -19.64
C ASP A 215 -1.47 -26.29 -18.61
N ARG A 216 -1.73 -26.63 -17.34
CA ARG A 216 -0.78 -26.44 -16.23
C ARG A 216 -0.24 -25.00 -16.10
N GLY A 217 -1.09 -24.02 -16.40
CA GLY A 217 -0.74 -22.60 -16.34
C GLY A 217 0.11 -22.10 -17.51
N GLN A 218 0.23 -22.87 -18.60
CA GLN A 218 0.89 -22.43 -19.83
C GLN A 218 -0.03 -21.56 -20.70
N THR A 219 -1.34 -21.74 -20.61
CA THR A 219 -2.31 -20.93 -21.35
C THR A 219 -3.09 -20.05 -20.38
N LEU A 220 -2.89 -18.73 -20.49
CA LEU A 220 -3.46 -17.75 -19.56
C LEU A 220 -4.40 -16.79 -20.30
N ARG A 221 -5.58 -16.50 -19.73
CA ARG A 221 -6.53 -15.50 -20.23
C ARG A 221 -6.87 -14.53 -19.11
N PHE A 222 -6.67 -13.24 -19.37
CA PHE A 222 -6.86 -12.19 -18.38
C PHE A 222 -8.11 -11.37 -18.67
N TYR A 223 -8.94 -11.19 -17.66
CA TYR A 223 -10.12 -10.32 -17.69
C TYR A 223 -9.92 -9.21 -16.67
N LYS A 224 -9.81 -7.98 -17.17
CA LYS A 224 -9.66 -6.81 -16.31
C LYS A 224 -11.03 -6.40 -15.77
N ALA A 225 -11.18 -6.37 -14.45
CA ALA A 225 -12.49 -6.18 -13.82
C ALA A 225 -13.04 -4.75 -13.96
N ASP A 226 -12.22 -3.78 -14.36
CA ASP A 226 -12.66 -2.40 -14.64
C ASP A 226 -13.43 -2.28 -15.98
N ARG A 227 -13.32 -3.29 -16.85
CA ARG A 227 -13.94 -3.30 -18.19
C ARG A 227 -15.11 -4.27 -18.30
N VAL A 228 -15.23 -5.17 -17.34
CA VAL A 228 -16.25 -6.22 -17.35
C VAL A 228 -17.10 -6.06 -16.10
N ARG A 229 -18.42 -6.09 -16.26
CA ARG A 229 -19.31 -6.16 -15.11
C ARG A 229 -19.08 -7.50 -14.43
N VAL A 230 -18.46 -7.47 -13.26
CA VAL A 230 -18.23 -8.67 -12.47
C VAL A 230 -19.40 -8.84 -11.50
N SER A 231 -20.23 -9.85 -11.74
CA SER A 231 -21.21 -10.37 -10.80
C SER A 231 -20.99 -11.87 -10.64
N SER A 232 -21.46 -12.45 -9.54
CA SER A 232 -21.35 -13.89 -9.29
C SER A 232 -21.97 -14.73 -10.41
N ASP A 233 -23.17 -14.33 -10.86
CA ASP A 233 -23.90 -15.05 -11.91
C ASP A 233 -23.15 -15.03 -13.25
N LEU A 234 -22.55 -13.89 -13.62
CA LEU A 234 -21.77 -13.77 -14.85
C LEU A 234 -20.45 -14.55 -14.78
N ILE A 235 -19.80 -14.61 -13.61
CA ILE A 235 -18.63 -15.46 -13.41
C ILE A 235 -19.02 -16.93 -13.58
N ARG A 236 -20.12 -17.36 -12.95
CA ARG A 236 -20.58 -18.74 -13.06
C ARG A 236 -20.98 -19.07 -14.49
N GLU A 237 -21.74 -18.22 -15.16
CA GLU A 237 -22.11 -18.37 -16.59
C GLU A 237 -20.87 -18.47 -17.49
N LEU A 238 -19.87 -17.59 -17.30
CA LEU A 238 -18.60 -17.62 -18.02
C LEU A 238 -17.92 -19.00 -17.93
N LEU A 239 -17.99 -19.65 -16.77
CA LEU A 239 -17.37 -20.95 -16.52
C LEU A 239 -18.23 -22.11 -17.01
N VAL A 240 -19.54 -22.10 -16.75
CA VAL A 240 -20.50 -23.17 -17.13
C VAL A 240 -20.64 -23.26 -18.65
N GLU A 241 -20.84 -22.14 -19.31
CA GLU A 241 -21.00 -22.07 -20.77
C GLU A 241 -19.63 -22.01 -21.49
N GLU A 242 -18.54 -22.13 -20.74
CA GLU A 242 -17.15 -22.04 -21.22
C GLU A 242 -16.88 -20.81 -22.11
N LEU A 243 -17.59 -19.71 -21.88
CA LEU A 243 -17.48 -18.48 -22.68
C LEU A 243 -16.06 -17.91 -22.67
N TRP A 244 -15.26 -18.28 -21.67
CA TRP A 244 -13.84 -17.93 -21.60
C TRP A 244 -13.03 -18.46 -22.80
N ARG A 245 -13.50 -19.50 -23.49
CA ARG A 245 -12.87 -20.03 -24.71
C ARG A 245 -12.95 -19.06 -25.89
N ASN A 246 -13.95 -18.17 -25.90
CA ASN A 246 -14.12 -17.15 -26.93
C ASN A 246 -13.10 -16.02 -26.82
N THR A 247 -12.41 -15.91 -25.69
CA THR A 247 -11.32 -14.94 -25.50
C THR A 247 -9.99 -15.61 -25.82
N ASP A 248 -9.20 -14.95 -26.68
CA ASP A 248 -7.88 -15.42 -27.03
C ASP A 248 -6.95 -15.49 -25.80
N PRO A 249 -6.13 -16.56 -25.68
CA PRO A 249 -5.05 -16.59 -24.71
C PRO A 249 -4.09 -15.41 -24.87
N TRP A 250 -3.46 -15.02 -23.77
CA TRP A 250 -2.36 -14.07 -23.77
C TRP A 250 -1.18 -14.64 -24.56
N LYS A 251 -1.03 -14.21 -25.83
CA LYS A 251 -0.02 -14.69 -26.78
C LYS A 251 0.96 -13.58 -27.18
N THR A 252 1.70 -13.06 -26.21
CA THR A 252 2.78 -12.10 -26.49
C THR A 252 4.13 -12.81 -26.54
N ASN A 253 5.18 -12.12 -27.00
CA ASN A 253 6.55 -12.65 -26.94
C ASN A 253 7.02 -12.96 -25.50
N PHE A 254 6.35 -12.41 -24.49
CA PHE A 254 6.68 -12.57 -23.08
C PHE A 254 5.73 -13.51 -22.33
N ALA A 255 4.67 -13.98 -22.98
CA ALA A 255 3.77 -14.99 -22.43
C ALA A 255 4.47 -16.35 -22.31
N PRO A 256 3.92 -17.32 -21.55
CA PRO A 256 4.47 -18.67 -21.49
C PRO A 256 4.68 -19.27 -22.88
N GLY A 257 5.85 -19.86 -23.13
CA GLY A 257 6.25 -20.38 -24.43
C GLY A 257 6.65 -19.32 -25.47
N GLY A 258 6.59 -18.03 -25.12
CA GLY A 258 7.00 -16.92 -25.98
C GLY A 258 8.52 -16.83 -26.12
N LYS A 259 8.99 -16.35 -27.28
CA LYS A 259 10.44 -16.23 -27.61
C LYS A 259 11.27 -15.43 -26.59
N ARG A 260 10.62 -14.54 -25.83
CA ARG A 260 11.23 -13.65 -24.84
C ARG A 260 10.64 -13.86 -23.44
N GLU A 261 9.96 -14.99 -23.17
CA GLU A 261 9.46 -15.32 -21.83
C GLU A 261 10.57 -15.20 -20.78
N TRP A 262 11.77 -15.68 -21.11
CA TRP A 262 12.94 -15.63 -20.24
C TRP A 262 13.26 -14.21 -19.74
N VAL A 263 12.96 -13.16 -20.52
CA VAL A 263 13.19 -11.78 -20.12
C VAL A 263 12.33 -11.41 -18.91
N LEU A 264 11.01 -11.65 -18.99
CA LEU A 264 10.12 -11.40 -17.85
C LEU A 264 10.38 -12.36 -16.71
N HIS A 265 10.78 -13.60 -16.98
CA HIS A 265 11.15 -14.55 -15.93
C HIS A 265 12.33 -14.05 -15.08
N TYR A 266 13.46 -13.67 -15.68
CA TYR A 266 14.60 -13.15 -14.91
C TYR A 266 14.33 -11.78 -14.30
N TYR A 267 13.55 -10.93 -14.98
CA TYR A 267 13.14 -9.66 -14.41
C TYR A 267 12.26 -9.86 -13.17
N ALA A 268 11.33 -10.80 -13.21
CA ALA A 268 10.50 -11.19 -12.07
C ALA A 268 11.33 -11.76 -10.91
N LEU A 269 12.32 -12.60 -11.20
CA LEU A 269 13.24 -13.11 -10.17
C LEU A 269 14.06 -11.98 -9.51
N ALA A 270 14.55 -11.04 -10.31
CA ALA A 270 15.28 -9.87 -9.79
C ALA A 270 14.37 -9.00 -8.92
N MET A 271 13.15 -8.69 -9.39
CA MET A 271 12.17 -7.90 -8.64
C MET A 271 11.76 -8.58 -7.33
N LYS A 272 11.47 -9.89 -7.36
CA LYS A 272 11.18 -10.67 -6.16
C LYS A 272 12.32 -10.58 -5.15
N ARG A 273 13.56 -10.84 -5.59
CA ARG A 273 14.73 -10.77 -4.72
C ARG A 273 14.94 -9.38 -4.13
N THR A 274 14.71 -8.31 -4.90
CA THR A 274 14.77 -6.94 -4.41
C THR A 274 13.69 -6.67 -3.38
N PHE A 275 12.45 -7.09 -3.64
CA PHE A 275 11.33 -6.87 -2.73
C PHE A 275 11.50 -7.65 -1.41
N ASP A 276 11.90 -8.91 -1.48
CA ASP A 276 12.23 -9.73 -0.31
C ASP A 276 13.35 -9.10 0.52
N PHE A 277 14.38 -8.57 -0.15
CA PHE A 277 15.47 -7.88 0.51
C PHE A 277 15.00 -6.59 1.19
N VAL A 278 14.19 -5.76 0.52
CA VAL A 278 13.66 -4.51 1.07
C VAL A 278 12.72 -4.77 2.23
N ASN A 279 11.84 -5.77 2.12
CA ASN A 279 10.89 -6.15 3.17
C ASN A 279 11.54 -6.75 4.41
N ARG A 280 12.79 -7.21 4.31
CA ARG A 280 13.59 -7.61 5.48
C ARG A 280 13.87 -6.43 6.41
N PHE A 281 13.84 -5.20 5.91
CA PHE A 281 14.09 -4.00 6.71
C PHE A 281 12.77 -3.32 7.09
N PRO A 282 12.61 -2.92 8.37
CA PRO A 282 11.46 -2.12 8.77
C PRO A 282 11.37 -0.81 7.99
N ARG A 283 10.15 -0.37 7.67
CA ARG A 283 9.89 0.86 6.89
C ARG A 283 10.60 2.10 7.45
N TRP A 284 10.71 2.22 8.77
CA TRP A 284 11.40 3.34 9.41
C TRP A 284 12.91 3.35 9.12
N VAL A 285 13.55 2.18 8.99
CA VAL A 285 14.96 2.06 8.61
C VAL A 285 15.16 2.56 7.19
N LEU A 286 14.29 2.13 6.27
CA LEU A 286 14.32 2.57 4.88
C LEU A 286 14.12 4.08 4.76
N MET A 287 13.24 4.66 5.58
CA MET A 287 13.00 6.11 5.63
C MET A 287 14.23 6.88 6.13
N ILE A 288 14.95 6.38 7.14
CA ILE A 288 16.21 6.98 7.61
C ILE A 288 17.28 6.89 6.52
N ALA A 289 17.42 5.71 5.90
CA ALA A 289 18.40 5.48 4.84
C ALA A 289 18.16 6.40 3.63
N SER A 290 16.91 6.55 3.19
CA SER A 290 16.54 7.43 2.08
C SER A 290 16.80 8.91 2.42
N GLY A 291 16.49 9.35 3.65
CA GLY A 291 16.84 10.69 4.14
C GLY A 291 18.35 10.95 4.16
N GLY A 292 19.15 9.95 4.54
CA GLY A 292 20.61 10.00 4.49
C GLY A 292 21.15 10.13 3.07
N ILE A 293 20.68 9.32 2.13
CA ILE A 293 21.06 9.39 0.71
C ILE A 293 20.67 10.74 0.10
N ALA A 294 19.44 11.19 0.34
CA ALA A 294 18.96 12.49 -0.13
C ALA A 294 19.83 13.64 0.39
N SER A 295 20.26 13.58 1.65
CA SER A 295 21.15 14.58 2.24
C SER A 295 22.53 14.62 1.57
N VAL A 296 23.10 13.46 1.23
CA VAL A 296 24.37 13.37 0.51
C VAL A 296 24.23 13.93 -0.92
N VAL A 297 23.16 13.56 -1.63
CA VAL A 297 22.88 14.08 -2.98
C VAL A 297 22.68 15.59 -2.95
N MET A 298 21.89 16.11 -2.00
CA MET A 298 21.70 17.55 -1.83
C MET A 298 23.01 18.26 -1.52
N ARG A 299 23.88 17.68 -0.67
CA ARG A 299 25.19 18.26 -0.38
C ARG A 299 26.13 18.25 -1.59
N LEU A 300 26.05 17.22 -2.44
CA LEU A 300 26.82 17.14 -3.68
C LEU A 300 26.34 18.18 -4.70
N LEU A 301 25.02 18.37 -4.83
CA LEU A 301 24.42 19.35 -5.75
C LEU A 301 24.62 20.80 -5.29
N HIS A 302 24.61 21.06 -3.98
CA HIS A 302 24.86 22.41 -3.42
C HIS A 302 26.34 22.69 -3.13
N ARG A 303 27.26 21.90 -3.68
CA ARG A 303 28.69 22.21 -3.59
C ARG A 303 28.96 23.41 -4.50
N ASN A 304 28.80 24.62 -3.97
CA ASN A 304 29.07 25.88 -4.67
C ASN A 304 30.44 25.77 -5.38
N PRO A 305 30.55 26.23 -6.65
CA PRO A 305 31.86 26.50 -7.22
C PRO A 305 32.56 27.46 -6.26
N SER A 306 33.83 27.15 -5.94
CA SER A 306 34.65 27.93 -5.02
C SER A 306 34.36 29.41 -5.22
N ALA A 307 33.95 30.09 -4.14
CA ALA A 307 33.93 31.54 -4.13
C ALA A 307 35.30 31.98 -4.63
N GLU A 308 35.31 32.57 -5.82
CA GLU A 308 36.44 33.26 -6.40
C GLU A 308 36.99 34.15 -5.29
N GLU A 309 38.25 33.95 -4.92
CA GLU A 309 38.91 34.65 -3.81
C GLU A 309 38.61 36.14 -3.92
N THR A 310 37.73 36.64 -3.05
CA THR A 310 37.53 38.08 -2.91
C THR A 310 38.91 38.67 -2.63
N PRO A 311 39.46 39.56 -3.48
CA PRO A 311 40.79 40.09 -3.28
C PRO A 311 40.86 40.73 -1.90
N ALA A 312 41.93 40.41 -1.15
CA ALA A 312 42.15 40.96 0.17
C ALA A 312 42.01 42.49 0.14
N PRO A 313 41.28 43.12 1.10
CA PRO A 313 41.16 44.57 1.13
C PRO A 313 42.54 45.21 1.25
N ALA A 314 42.85 46.12 0.34
CA ALA A 314 44.08 46.91 0.39
C ALA A 314 44.17 47.65 1.74
N PRO A 315 45.36 47.70 2.37
CA PRO A 315 45.55 48.34 3.67
C PRO A 315 45.21 49.84 3.60
N ALA A 316 44.32 50.29 4.48
CA ALA A 316 43.96 51.70 4.61
C ALA A 316 45.18 52.53 5.08
N PRO A 317 45.39 53.75 4.56
CA PRO A 317 46.47 54.63 4.99
C PRO A 317 46.28 55.10 6.44
N ALA A 318 47.38 55.11 7.19
CA ALA A 318 47.45 55.49 8.59
C ALA A 318 46.99 56.94 8.80
N VAL A 319 45.88 57.13 9.53
CA VAL A 319 45.46 58.44 10.03
C VAL A 319 46.13 58.69 11.38
N THR A 320 46.89 59.77 11.42
CA THR A 320 47.68 60.28 12.54
C THR A 320 46.79 60.59 13.74
N ALA A 321 47.12 60.00 14.89
CA ALA A 321 46.48 60.26 16.17
C ALA A 321 46.79 61.67 16.67
N LYS A 322 45.76 62.36 17.18
CA LYS A 322 45.92 63.51 18.10
C LYS A 322 45.36 63.10 19.48
N PRO A 323 46.09 63.34 20.58
CA PRO A 323 45.71 62.86 21.91
C PRO A 323 44.98 63.94 22.71
N THR A 324 43.85 63.60 23.35
CA THR A 324 43.37 64.35 24.52
C THR A 324 42.72 63.43 25.55
N LYS A 325 43.53 63.16 26.58
CA LYS A 325 43.27 63.10 28.03
C LYS A 325 42.03 62.39 28.59
N SER A 326 42.38 61.39 29.38
CA SER A 326 41.66 60.64 30.43
C SER A 326 41.06 61.49 31.56
N ALA A 327 39.97 60.97 32.14
CA ALA A 327 39.73 60.88 33.59
C ALA A 327 38.62 59.83 33.84
N THR A 328 38.94 58.66 34.44
CA THR A 328 38.75 58.33 35.89
C THR A 328 37.34 57.76 36.15
N VAL A 329 37.10 56.44 36.18
CA VAL A 329 37.34 55.37 37.21
C VAL A 329 36.18 55.23 38.21
N VAL A 330 35.99 53.98 38.69
CA VAL A 330 35.14 53.46 39.80
C VAL A 330 33.71 53.04 39.38
N SER A 331 33.12 51.89 39.76
CA SER A 331 33.52 50.61 40.37
C SER A 331 32.28 49.70 40.39
N GLN A 332 32.49 48.41 40.13
CA GLN A 332 31.96 47.19 40.79
C GLN A 332 30.74 47.24 41.74
N GLY A 333 29.84 46.25 41.58
CA GLY A 333 28.92 45.74 42.62
C GLY A 333 27.63 45.13 42.03
N SER A 334 27.59 43.83 41.68
CA SER A 334 27.00 42.73 42.47
C SER A 334 25.66 43.01 43.16
N SER A 335 24.59 42.34 42.74
CA SER A 335 23.73 41.53 43.63
C SER A 335 22.58 40.85 42.88
N THR A 336 22.14 39.79 43.54
CA THR A 336 21.43 38.60 43.11
C THR A 336 19.89 38.76 43.11
N ALA A 337 19.22 37.77 42.50
CA ALA A 337 17.91 37.20 42.87
C ALA A 337 16.64 37.82 42.25
N VAL A 338 15.52 37.13 42.02
CA VAL A 338 15.08 35.72 41.94
C VAL A 338 13.65 35.81 41.35
N ALA A 339 13.24 34.80 40.57
CA ALA A 339 11.88 34.29 40.30
C ALA A 339 10.69 35.27 40.13
N SER A 340 9.90 35.06 39.05
CA SER A 340 8.60 34.35 39.10
C SER A 340 7.85 34.52 37.76
N ALA A 341 7.34 33.41 37.22
CA ALA A 341 6.31 33.37 36.17
C ALA A 341 4.93 33.84 36.74
N PRO A 342 3.77 33.80 36.03
CA PRO A 342 3.46 33.38 34.65
C PRO A 342 2.38 34.24 33.90
N ALA A 343 2.09 33.83 32.65
CA ALA A 343 0.78 33.77 31.98
C ALA A 343 -0.13 35.01 31.81
N SER A 344 -0.49 35.33 30.55
CA SER A 344 -1.84 35.09 29.98
C SER A 344 -2.05 35.81 28.62
N SER A 345 -2.41 35.05 27.59
CA SER A 345 -3.11 35.52 26.37
C SER A 345 -4.64 35.52 26.63
N PRO A 346 -5.58 35.82 25.70
CA PRO A 346 -5.52 36.47 24.37
C PRO A 346 -6.64 37.54 24.14
N SER A 347 -6.52 38.36 23.08
CA SER A 347 -7.60 39.25 22.62
C SER A 347 -8.48 38.59 21.54
N LYS A 348 -9.79 38.50 21.81
CA LYS A 348 -10.84 38.01 20.90
C LYS A 348 -11.35 39.16 20.02
N SER A 349 -11.30 38.99 18.69
CA SER A 349 -12.09 39.80 17.74
C SER A 349 -13.47 39.18 17.52
N LYS A 350 -14.51 40.00 17.62
CA LYS A 350 -15.93 39.59 17.53
C LYS A 350 -16.48 40.01 16.16
N ARG A 351 -16.82 39.01 15.34
CA ARG A 351 -17.44 39.16 14.01
C ARG A 351 -18.97 39.32 14.16
N LYS A 352 -19.56 40.22 13.37
CA LYS A 352 -20.96 40.63 13.36
C LYS A 352 -21.70 39.93 12.21
N GLY A 353 -22.89 39.40 12.51
CA GLY A 353 -23.87 38.79 11.60
C GLY A 353 -24.78 37.92 12.48
N GLY A 354 -26.09 38.09 12.58
CA GLY A 354 -27.08 38.60 11.64
C GLY A 354 -27.95 37.43 11.21
N LYS A 355 -29.18 37.34 11.78
CA LYS A 355 -30.48 36.92 11.18
C LYS A 355 -31.34 36.07 12.12
N LYS A 356 -32.66 36.41 12.14
CA LYS A 356 -33.90 35.70 12.59
C LYS A 356 -34.76 36.66 13.45
N SER A 357 -36.07 36.86 13.26
CA SER A 357 -37.13 36.12 12.55
C SER A 357 -38.33 37.07 12.30
N ALA A 358 -39.11 36.80 11.25
CA ALA A 358 -40.58 36.67 11.26
C ALA A 358 -41.02 36.25 9.85
#